data_AF-A0A0G8L7X4-F1
#
_entry.id   AF-A0A0G8L7X4-F1
#
_cell.length_a   1.000
_cell.length_b   1.000
_cell.length_c   1.000
_cell.angle_alpha   90.00
_cell.angle_beta   90.00
_cell.angle_gamma   90.00
#
_symmetry.space_group_name_H-M   'P 1'
#
loop_
_entity.id
_entity.type
_entity.pdbx_description
1 polymer ?
#
loop_
_entity_poly.entity_id
_entity_poly.type
_entity_poly.pdbx_seq_one_letter_code
_entity_poly.pdbx_strand_id
1 'polypeptide(L)'
;MASDKTDVILHLFEKYWDPGNLRLTKTLMTLQDVAEAIRACNTQDGKDRSDRNPANFLKDVIRSRGASKIWPRKIALLGYTGEQRTGTGDSFEFVPLSAGYDEPFPDLYRVTDKTERIDMQSVSMSLASRELGRSDEAWLIQTAVNLRVIEQHMATVSALQVKEVTHLQMTVKLRATEIDALYLANVPGYSSVFITCEAKKGSERILTGQIMSQVRAAFETTNADLVVPIAIRSEKDLGIHVIEFKSVSRALLGSFVDLEFSSDALYRLVPAVRGI
;
A
#
# COMPACT_ATOMS: atom_id res chain seq x y z
N MET A 1 5.00 21.63 11.82
CA MET A 1 5.65 22.22 10.63
C MET A 1 4.97 21.61 9.42
N ALA A 2 4.35 22.40 8.54
CA ALA A 2 3.75 21.88 7.32
C ALA A 2 4.86 21.34 6.41
N SER A 3 4.63 20.20 5.75
CA SER A 3 5.60 19.66 4.78
C SER A 3 5.70 20.63 3.60
N ASP A 4 6.89 20.80 3.02
CA ASP A 4 7.11 21.66 1.84
C ASP A 4 6.20 21.33 0.64
N LYS A 5 5.65 20.11 0.59
CA LYS A 5 4.69 19.67 -0.44
C LYS A 5 3.29 20.23 -0.23
N THR A 6 2.94 20.60 1.00
CA THR A 6 1.64 21.21 1.36
C THR A 6 1.40 22.47 0.55
N ASP A 7 2.41 23.34 0.45
CA ASP A 7 2.31 24.62 -0.24
C ASP A 7 2.11 24.43 -1.75
N VAL A 8 2.83 23.46 -2.35
CA VAL A 8 2.71 23.13 -3.77
C VAL A 8 1.32 22.58 -4.11
N ILE A 9 0.78 21.69 -3.27
CA ILE A 9 -0.58 21.15 -3.46
C ILE A 9 -1.61 22.28 -3.36
N LEU A 10 -1.44 23.17 -2.37
CA LEU A 10 -2.34 24.31 -2.19
C LEU A 10 -2.29 25.27 -3.39
N HIS A 11 -1.09 25.59 -3.87
CA HIS A 11 -0.89 26.42 -5.05
C HIS A 11 -1.60 25.83 -6.30
N LEU A 12 -1.43 24.53 -6.55
CA LEU A 12 -2.12 23.85 -7.66
C LEU A 12 -3.63 23.92 -7.53
N PHE A 13 -4.15 23.65 -6.33
CA PHE A 13 -5.60 23.70 -6.10
C PHE A 13 -6.16 25.10 -6.33
N GLU A 14 -5.54 26.13 -5.73
CA GLU A 14 -5.99 27.51 -5.84
C GLU A 14 -5.91 28.05 -7.28
N LYS A 15 -4.89 27.63 -8.05
CA LYS A 15 -4.75 27.98 -9.48
C LYS A 15 -5.96 27.53 -10.31
N TYR A 16 -6.58 26.41 -9.97
CA TYR A 16 -7.69 25.82 -10.73
C TYR A 16 -9.05 25.89 -10.03
N TRP A 17 -9.12 26.40 -8.81
CA TRP A 17 -10.35 26.54 -8.04
C TRP A 17 -11.22 27.67 -8.56
N ASP A 18 -12.46 27.35 -8.92
CA ASP A 18 -13.50 28.32 -9.25
C ASP A 18 -14.37 28.57 -8.01
N PRO A 19 -14.20 29.72 -7.32
CA PRO A 19 -14.97 30.02 -6.12
C PRO A 19 -16.44 30.30 -6.39
N GLY A 20 -16.81 30.67 -7.63
CA GLY A 20 -18.20 30.94 -7.99
C GLY A 20 -19.03 29.67 -8.14
N ASN A 21 -18.42 28.62 -8.69
CA ASN A 21 -19.07 27.32 -8.90
C ASN A 21 -18.68 26.26 -7.86
N LEU A 22 -17.81 26.61 -6.90
CA LEU A 22 -17.28 25.71 -5.86
C LEU A 22 -16.73 24.39 -6.45
N ARG A 23 -15.98 24.49 -7.55
CA ARG A 23 -15.42 23.33 -8.25
C ARG A 23 -14.06 23.62 -8.85
N LEU A 24 -13.29 22.58 -9.13
CA LEU A 24 -12.06 22.69 -9.92
C LEU A 24 -12.37 22.78 -11.42
N THR A 25 -11.70 23.70 -12.10
CA THR A 25 -11.70 23.79 -13.58
C THR A 25 -10.79 22.75 -14.23
N LYS A 26 -9.85 22.20 -13.46
CA LYS A 26 -8.96 21.11 -13.85
C LYS A 26 -8.66 20.24 -12.62
N THR A 27 -8.96 18.94 -12.70
CA THR A 27 -8.73 17.98 -11.60
C THR A 27 -7.42 17.21 -11.77
N LEU A 28 -7.12 16.78 -13.00
CA LEU A 28 -5.93 16.01 -13.35
C LEU A 28 -4.70 16.91 -13.50
N MET A 29 -3.71 16.71 -12.63
CA MET A 29 -2.41 17.38 -12.63
C MET A 29 -1.39 16.53 -13.39
N THR A 30 -0.75 17.13 -14.38
CA THR A 30 0.33 16.52 -15.14
C THR A 30 1.67 16.67 -14.41
N LEU A 31 2.68 15.91 -14.85
CA LEU A 31 4.07 16.07 -14.42
C LEU A 31 4.56 17.52 -14.60
N GLN A 32 4.15 18.16 -15.69
CA GLN A 32 4.51 19.54 -15.99
C GLN A 32 3.83 20.52 -15.03
N ASP A 33 2.54 20.34 -14.74
CA ASP A 33 1.81 21.20 -13.79
C ASP A 33 2.49 21.19 -12.41
N VAL A 34 2.88 20.01 -11.94
CA VAL A 34 3.57 19.84 -10.65
C VAL A 34 4.94 20.52 -10.68
N ALA A 35 5.72 20.33 -11.74
CA ALA A 35 7.04 20.96 -11.87
C ALA A 35 6.95 22.50 -11.92
N GLU A 36 5.96 23.05 -12.62
CA GLU A 36 5.70 24.49 -12.66
C GLU A 36 5.28 25.04 -11.30
N ALA A 37 4.40 24.35 -10.59
CA ALA A 37 3.98 24.76 -9.24
C ALA A 37 5.14 24.75 -8.24
N ILE A 38 6.03 23.75 -8.34
CA ILE A 38 7.26 23.70 -7.52
C ILE A 38 8.13 24.94 -7.78
N ARG A 39 8.40 25.26 -9.05
CA ARG A 39 9.20 26.44 -9.43
C ARG A 39 8.57 27.76 -8.97
N ALA A 40 7.25 27.88 -9.11
CA ALA A 40 6.52 29.05 -8.65
C ALA A 40 6.62 29.22 -7.13
N CYS A 41 6.41 28.14 -6.36
CA CYS A 41 6.54 28.16 -4.91
C CYS A 41 7.96 28.53 -4.47
N ASN A 42 8.99 27.91 -5.06
CA ASN A 42 10.40 28.22 -4.78
C ASN A 42 10.76 29.69 -5.01
N THR A 43 10.22 30.29 -6.07
CA THR A 43 10.42 31.71 -6.37
C THR A 43 9.76 32.60 -5.31
N GLN A 44 8.58 32.21 -4.83
CA GLN A 44 7.80 32.98 -3.86
C GLN A 44 8.38 32.90 -2.44
N ASP A 45 8.87 31.74 -2.01
CA ASP A 45 9.30 31.51 -0.63
C ASP A 45 10.82 31.39 -0.45
N GLY A 46 11.60 31.47 -1.53
CA GLY A 46 13.06 31.41 -1.50
C GLY A 46 13.62 30.03 -1.17
N LYS A 47 12.83 28.95 -1.34
CA LYS A 47 13.29 27.56 -1.14
C LYS A 47 13.78 26.93 -2.45
N ASP A 48 14.43 25.77 -2.33
CA ASP A 48 14.97 25.00 -3.45
C ASP A 48 14.38 23.57 -3.47
N ARG A 49 13.05 23.47 -3.60
CA ARG A 49 12.38 22.17 -3.79
C ARG A 49 12.72 21.61 -5.17
N SER A 50 13.02 20.32 -5.28
CA SER A 50 13.32 19.69 -6.57
C SER A 50 12.07 19.48 -7.43
N ASP A 51 12.12 19.93 -8.69
CA ASP A 51 11.09 19.72 -9.72
C ASP A 51 11.43 18.58 -10.70
N ARG A 52 12.51 17.82 -10.44
CA ARG A 52 13.06 16.81 -11.37
C ARG A 52 12.30 15.49 -11.41
N ASN A 53 11.49 15.20 -10.39
CA ASN A 53 10.74 13.94 -10.30
C ASN A 53 9.28 14.16 -9.86
N PRO A 54 8.48 14.86 -10.68
CA PRO A 54 7.07 15.12 -10.39
C PRO A 54 6.21 13.83 -10.37
N ALA A 55 6.70 12.74 -10.96
CA ALA A 55 5.99 11.46 -11.00
C ALA A 55 5.84 10.83 -9.60
N ASN A 56 6.81 11.06 -8.71
CA ASN A 56 6.77 10.57 -7.33
C ASN A 56 6.11 11.57 -6.36
N PHE A 57 5.66 12.74 -6.83
CA PHE A 57 5.22 13.83 -5.96
C PHE A 57 4.11 13.40 -5.00
N LEU A 58 2.96 12.92 -5.52
CA LEU A 58 1.86 12.47 -4.69
C LEU A 58 2.20 11.16 -3.96
N LYS A 59 2.91 10.23 -4.62
CA LYS A 59 3.33 8.95 -4.01
C LYS A 59 4.00 9.19 -2.66
N ASP A 60 4.94 10.11 -2.60
CA ASP A 60 5.64 10.46 -1.37
C ASP A 60 4.75 11.12 -0.30
N VAL A 61 3.71 11.86 -0.71
CA VAL A 61 2.73 12.46 0.22
C VAL A 61 1.89 11.38 0.88
N ILE A 62 1.43 10.40 0.09
CA ILE A 62 0.49 9.37 0.55
C ILE A 62 1.16 8.13 1.15
N ARG A 63 2.50 8.04 1.08
CA ARG A 63 3.27 6.89 1.57
C ARG A 63 3.17 6.69 3.08
N SER A 64 3.17 7.78 3.85
CA SER A 64 3.16 7.70 5.32
C SER A 64 1.74 7.62 5.89
N ARG A 65 1.59 7.01 7.07
CA ARG A 65 0.33 7.05 7.86
C ARG A 65 -0.08 8.47 8.29
N GLY A 66 0.83 9.44 8.17
CA GLY A 66 0.56 10.86 8.40
C GLY A 66 0.15 11.64 7.15
N ALA A 67 -0.18 10.97 6.04
CA ALA A 67 -0.51 11.61 4.75
C ALA A 67 -1.56 12.72 4.88
N SER A 68 -2.60 12.51 5.69
CA SER A 68 -3.67 13.48 5.90
C SER A 68 -3.18 14.80 6.53
N LYS A 69 -2.06 14.76 7.27
CA LYS A 69 -1.43 15.96 7.86
C LYS A 69 -0.63 16.78 6.85
N ILE A 70 -0.19 16.15 5.76
CA ILE A 70 0.52 16.80 4.66
C ILE A 70 -0.48 17.43 3.69
N TRP A 71 -1.67 16.85 3.56
CA TRP A 71 -2.72 17.39 2.70
C TRP A 71 -3.23 18.75 3.25
N PRO A 72 -3.33 19.80 2.43
CA PRO A 72 -3.78 21.11 2.91
C PRO A 72 -5.18 21.04 3.53
N ARG A 73 -5.31 21.50 4.79
CA ARG A 73 -6.59 21.52 5.52
C ARG A 73 -7.71 22.24 4.75
N LYS A 74 -7.37 23.32 4.04
CA LYS A 74 -8.32 24.07 3.20
C LYS A 74 -8.95 23.19 2.12
N ILE A 75 -8.17 22.32 1.49
CA ILE A 75 -8.65 21.40 0.45
C ILE A 75 -9.50 20.29 1.07
N ALA A 76 -9.05 19.72 2.19
CA ALA A 76 -9.84 18.71 2.92
C ALA A 76 -11.22 19.24 3.34
N LEU A 77 -11.29 20.48 3.86
CA LEU A 77 -12.55 21.13 4.23
C LEU A 77 -13.48 21.40 3.04
N LEU A 78 -12.92 21.53 1.83
CA LEU A 78 -13.68 21.64 0.58
C LEU A 78 -14.11 20.28 0.04
N GLY A 79 -13.83 19.19 0.75
CA GLY A 79 -14.27 17.84 0.37
C GLY A 79 -13.40 17.19 -0.70
N TYR A 80 -12.14 17.62 -0.88
CA TYR A 80 -11.23 17.06 -1.87
C TYR A 80 -10.04 16.31 -1.25
N THR A 81 -9.63 15.24 -1.91
CA THR A 81 -8.39 14.48 -1.68
C THR A 81 -7.64 14.29 -3.00
N GLY A 82 -6.58 13.48 -2.98
CA GLY A 82 -5.80 13.14 -4.15
C GLY A 82 -5.95 11.68 -4.52
N GLU A 83 -5.79 11.37 -5.81
CA GLU A 83 -5.62 10.01 -6.29
C GLU A 83 -4.41 9.96 -7.21
N GLN A 84 -3.53 8.96 -7.02
CA GLN A 84 -2.39 8.79 -7.89
C GLN A 84 -2.88 8.37 -9.28
N ARG A 85 -2.40 9.06 -10.32
CA ARG A 85 -2.69 8.73 -11.71
C ARG A 85 -1.40 8.25 -12.36
N THR A 86 -1.51 7.21 -13.16
CA THR A 86 -0.39 6.61 -13.89
C THR A 86 -0.70 6.68 -15.38
N GLY A 87 0.22 7.21 -16.17
CA GLY A 87 0.02 7.43 -17.61
C GLY A 87 1.12 8.31 -18.20
N THR A 88 1.09 8.53 -19.52
CA THR A 88 2.11 9.30 -20.24
C THR A 88 1.97 10.81 -19.96
N GLY A 89 2.46 11.24 -18.80
CA GLY A 89 2.49 12.65 -18.40
C GLY A 89 1.61 13.02 -17.22
N ASP A 90 0.87 12.07 -16.63
CA ASP A 90 0.03 12.33 -15.46
C ASP A 90 0.81 12.19 -14.15
N SER A 91 0.44 12.98 -13.14
CA SER A 91 0.98 12.88 -11.78
C SER A 91 -0.08 12.41 -10.79
N PHE A 92 -1.15 13.20 -10.64
CA PHE A 92 -2.25 12.88 -9.75
C PHE A 92 -3.52 13.64 -10.12
N GLU A 93 -4.64 13.23 -9.57
CA GLU A 93 -5.92 13.92 -9.73
C GLU A 93 -6.47 14.37 -8.38
N PHE A 94 -7.03 15.57 -8.33
CA PHE A 94 -7.90 15.98 -7.23
C PHE A 94 -9.27 15.32 -7.38
N VAL A 95 -9.63 14.47 -6.43
CA VAL A 95 -10.91 13.76 -6.42
C VAL A 95 -11.72 14.13 -5.18
N PRO A 96 -13.06 14.05 -5.23
CA PRO A 96 -13.87 14.20 -4.03
C PRO A 96 -13.51 13.17 -2.96
N LEU A 97 -13.67 13.52 -1.69
CA LEU A 97 -13.63 12.54 -0.60
C LEU A 97 -14.71 11.48 -0.83
N SER A 98 -14.33 10.22 -0.63
CA SER A 98 -15.27 9.10 -0.71
C SER A 98 -16.35 9.24 0.36
N ALA A 99 -17.58 8.84 0.03
CA ALA A 99 -18.71 8.90 0.95
C ALA A 99 -18.36 8.15 2.27
N GLY A 100 -18.60 8.82 3.40
CA GLY A 100 -18.34 8.26 4.74
C GLY A 100 -16.95 8.56 5.32
N TYR A 101 -16.08 9.27 4.60
CA TYR A 101 -14.79 9.73 5.12
C TYR A 101 -14.74 11.25 5.22
N ASP A 102 -14.18 11.75 6.32
CA ASP A 102 -13.99 13.18 6.61
C ASP A 102 -12.51 13.60 6.55
N GLU A 103 -11.59 12.65 6.34
CA GLU A 103 -10.16 12.89 6.19
C GLU A 103 -9.62 12.42 4.83
N PRO A 104 -8.66 13.16 4.23
CA PRO A 104 -7.97 12.72 3.03
C PRO A 104 -7.06 11.51 3.32
N PHE A 105 -6.99 10.56 2.40
CA PHE A 105 -6.12 9.38 2.50
C PHE A 105 -6.26 8.55 3.79
N PRO A 106 -7.48 8.08 4.14
CA PRO A 106 -7.68 7.27 5.34
C PRO A 106 -6.76 6.03 5.35
N ASP A 107 -6.26 5.64 6.53
CA ASP A 107 -5.52 4.39 6.75
C ASP A 107 -6.52 3.26 7.00
N LEU A 108 -7.07 2.72 5.90
CA LEU A 108 -8.16 1.75 5.91
C LEU A 108 -7.79 0.40 6.52
N TYR A 109 -6.51 0.05 6.52
CA TYR A 109 -6.03 -1.29 6.88
C TYR A 109 -5.19 -1.26 8.17
N ARG A 110 -5.62 -0.47 9.16
CA ARG A 110 -4.99 -0.44 10.49
C ARG A 110 -5.49 -1.60 11.35
N VAL A 111 -4.63 -2.08 12.26
CA VAL A 111 -5.07 -2.99 13.33
C VAL A 111 -6.17 -2.31 14.14
N THR A 112 -7.26 -3.03 14.35
CA THR A 112 -8.40 -2.58 15.18
C THR A 112 -8.58 -3.50 16.38
N ASP A 113 -9.58 -3.19 17.21
CA ASP A 113 -10.08 -4.06 18.27
C ASP A 113 -10.69 -5.36 17.74
N LYS A 114 -11.13 -5.38 16.47
CA LYS A 114 -11.70 -6.55 15.79
C LYS A 114 -10.65 -7.44 15.13
N THR A 115 -9.43 -6.94 14.92
CA THR A 115 -8.35 -7.72 14.30
C THR A 115 -7.96 -8.88 15.21
N GLU A 116 -8.05 -10.10 14.70
CA GLU A 116 -7.69 -11.31 15.45
C GLU A 116 -6.22 -11.27 15.87
N ARG A 117 -5.90 -11.76 17.08
CA ARG A 117 -4.54 -11.79 17.60
C ARG A 117 -4.10 -13.22 17.81
N ILE A 118 -3.08 -13.63 17.06
CA ILE A 118 -2.57 -15.00 17.06
C ILE A 118 -1.12 -14.97 17.54
N ASP A 119 -0.81 -15.77 18.56
CA ASP A 119 0.57 -15.91 19.03
C ASP A 119 1.35 -16.85 18.12
N MET A 120 2.55 -16.43 17.75
CA MET A 120 3.45 -17.18 16.89
C MET A 120 4.79 -17.38 17.58
N GLN A 121 5.16 -18.64 17.76
CA GLN A 121 6.41 -19.01 18.39
C GLN A 121 7.59 -18.63 17.48
N SER A 122 8.48 -17.77 17.98
CA SER A 122 9.67 -17.33 17.24
C SER A 122 10.95 -18.06 17.68
N VAL A 123 10.85 -19.04 18.59
CA VAL A 123 12.03 -19.77 19.09
C VAL A 123 12.72 -20.64 18.02
N SER A 124 12.06 -20.87 16.88
CA SER A 124 12.60 -21.51 15.69
C SER A 124 13.63 -20.65 14.96
N MET A 125 13.58 -19.32 15.14
CA MET A 125 14.64 -18.43 14.66
C MET A 125 15.86 -18.50 15.58
N SER A 126 17.07 -18.27 15.04
CA SER A 126 18.26 -18.14 15.87
C SER A 126 18.16 -16.90 16.77
N LEU A 127 18.81 -16.92 17.94
CA LEU A 127 18.87 -15.75 18.82
C LEU A 127 19.50 -14.54 18.09
N ALA A 128 20.60 -14.78 17.37
CA ALA A 128 21.27 -13.75 16.57
C ALA A 128 20.33 -13.10 15.54
N SER A 129 19.49 -13.90 14.87
CA SER A 129 18.47 -13.40 13.95
C SER A 129 17.45 -12.52 14.67
N ARG A 130 16.95 -12.95 15.84
CA ARG A 130 15.99 -12.15 16.61
C ARG A 130 16.56 -10.83 17.13
N GLU A 131 17.86 -10.79 17.43
CA GLU A 131 18.54 -9.60 17.99
C GLU A 131 19.03 -8.61 16.92
N LEU A 132 19.14 -9.03 15.66
CA LEU A 132 19.66 -8.22 14.54
C LEU A 132 18.95 -6.86 14.40
N GLY A 133 17.64 -6.81 14.70
CA GLY A 133 16.93 -5.55 14.91
C GLY A 133 16.69 -4.70 13.67
N ARG A 134 16.72 -5.28 12.47
CA ARG A 134 16.38 -4.57 11.23
C ARG A 134 14.89 -4.20 11.22
N SER A 135 14.56 -3.06 10.65
CA SER A 135 13.18 -2.55 10.57
C SER A 135 12.84 -2.17 9.11
N ASP A 136 13.23 -3.04 8.18
CA ASP A 136 12.97 -2.88 6.76
C ASP A 136 12.05 -3.96 6.19
N GLU A 137 11.47 -3.69 5.01
CA GLU A 137 10.49 -4.57 4.37
C GLU A 137 11.09 -5.95 4.05
N ALA A 138 12.38 -5.99 3.66
CA ALA A 138 13.09 -7.24 3.42
C ALA A 138 13.20 -8.08 4.71
N TRP A 139 13.50 -7.46 5.85
CA TRP A 139 13.51 -8.14 7.15
C TRP A 139 12.13 -8.64 7.57
N LEU A 140 11.08 -7.85 7.32
CA LEU A 140 9.70 -8.24 7.58
C LEU A 140 9.32 -9.50 6.77
N ILE A 141 9.61 -9.51 5.46
CA ILE A 141 9.34 -10.67 4.61
C ILE A 141 10.16 -11.87 5.04
N GLN A 142 11.46 -11.70 5.31
CA GLN A 142 12.31 -12.82 5.74
C GLN A 142 11.81 -13.44 7.05
N THR A 143 11.38 -12.60 8.01
CA THR A 143 10.78 -13.07 9.26
C THR A 143 9.46 -13.79 9.01
N ALA A 144 8.59 -13.23 8.16
CA ALA A 144 7.31 -13.83 7.80
C ALA A 144 7.47 -15.20 7.13
N VAL A 145 8.44 -15.35 6.23
CA VAL A 145 8.77 -16.63 5.57
C VAL A 145 9.33 -17.65 6.56
N ASN A 146 10.30 -17.26 7.39
CA ASN A 146 10.92 -18.17 8.37
C ASN A 146 9.92 -18.71 9.40
N LEU A 147 8.95 -17.88 9.77
CA LEU A 147 7.90 -18.24 10.74
C LEU A 147 6.62 -18.75 10.09
N ARG A 148 6.59 -18.87 8.75
CA ARG A 148 5.44 -19.36 7.99
C ARG A 148 4.15 -18.58 8.26
N VAL A 149 4.27 -17.25 8.36
CA VAL A 149 3.17 -16.35 8.73
C VAL A 149 2.02 -16.44 7.73
N ILE A 150 2.34 -16.44 6.43
CA ILE A 150 1.32 -16.51 5.37
C ILE A 150 0.64 -17.88 5.40
N GLU A 151 1.40 -18.96 5.54
CA GLU A 151 0.84 -20.31 5.64
C GLU A 151 -0.09 -20.46 6.85
N GLN A 152 0.31 -19.93 8.01
CA GLN A 152 -0.53 -19.91 9.20
C GLN A 152 -1.81 -19.09 8.96
N HIS A 153 -1.71 -17.94 8.29
CA HIS A 153 -2.87 -17.11 7.95
C HIS A 153 -3.85 -17.83 7.04
N MET A 154 -3.34 -18.47 5.99
CA MET A 154 -4.17 -19.26 5.08
C MET A 154 -4.83 -20.45 5.78
N ALA A 155 -4.20 -21.02 6.82
CA ALA A 155 -4.73 -22.16 7.55
C ALA A 155 -5.75 -21.81 8.63
N THR A 156 -5.70 -20.59 9.20
CA THR A 156 -6.46 -20.23 10.41
C THR A 156 -7.46 -19.11 10.22
N VAL A 157 -7.23 -18.21 9.27
CA VAL A 157 -8.01 -16.97 9.12
C VAL A 157 -8.67 -16.90 7.75
N SER A 158 -7.94 -17.27 6.69
CA SER A 158 -8.49 -17.24 5.32
C SER A 158 -9.72 -18.16 5.19
N ALA A 159 -10.70 -17.70 4.42
CA ALA A 159 -11.84 -18.52 4.03
C ALA A 159 -11.50 -19.60 2.99
N LEU A 160 -10.32 -19.52 2.36
CA LEU A 160 -9.88 -20.51 1.37
C LEU A 160 -9.46 -21.82 2.04
N GLN A 161 -9.93 -22.94 1.50
CA GLN A 161 -9.53 -24.27 1.95
C GLN A 161 -8.16 -24.64 1.40
N VAL A 162 -7.11 -24.06 1.94
CA VAL A 162 -5.74 -24.27 1.47
C VAL A 162 -5.14 -25.55 2.08
N LYS A 163 -4.62 -26.45 1.22
CA LYS A 163 -3.94 -27.68 1.64
C LYS A 163 -2.45 -27.48 1.91
N GLU A 164 -1.84 -26.61 1.13
CA GLU A 164 -0.41 -26.31 1.18
C GLU A 164 -0.18 -24.90 0.67
N VAL A 165 0.78 -24.20 1.28
CA VAL A 165 1.33 -22.95 0.76
C VAL A 165 2.85 -23.10 0.72
N THR A 166 3.44 -22.75 -0.41
CA THR A 166 4.88 -22.81 -0.64
C THR A 166 5.36 -21.42 -1.02
N HIS A 167 6.29 -20.86 -0.25
CA HIS A 167 7.02 -19.65 -0.65
C HIS A 167 7.89 -19.98 -1.87
N LEU A 168 7.72 -19.24 -2.97
CA LEU A 168 8.49 -19.43 -4.19
C LEU A 168 9.72 -18.52 -4.21
N GLN A 169 9.49 -17.21 -4.07
CA GLN A 169 10.52 -16.21 -4.32
C GLN A 169 10.21 -14.88 -3.63
N MET A 170 11.27 -14.21 -3.16
CA MET A 170 11.25 -12.81 -2.73
C MET A 170 11.66 -11.86 -3.86
N THR A 171 11.16 -10.63 -3.84
CA THR A 171 11.62 -9.54 -4.73
C THR A 171 11.47 -9.93 -6.21
N VAL A 172 10.27 -10.36 -6.61
CA VAL A 172 9.97 -10.70 -8.00
C VAL A 172 9.83 -9.40 -8.79
N LYS A 173 10.88 -9.06 -9.55
CA LYS A 173 10.90 -7.89 -10.41
C LYS A 173 10.17 -8.17 -11.73
N LEU A 174 9.08 -7.46 -11.95
CA LEU A 174 8.32 -7.50 -13.19
C LEU A 174 8.49 -6.17 -13.92
N ARG A 175 8.08 -6.12 -15.20
CA ARG A 175 8.31 -4.93 -16.06
C ARG A 175 7.69 -3.65 -15.49
N ALA A 176 6.50 -3.76 -14.88
CA ALA A 176 5.71 -2.62 -14.41
C ALA A 176 5.56 -2.55 -12.88
N THR A 177 5.91 -3.61 -12.16
CA THR A 177 5.70 -3.71 -10.72
C THR A 177 6.70 -4.69 -10.10
N GLU A 178 6.80 -4.67 -8.78
CA GLU A 178 7.60 -5.59 -7.99
C GLU A 178 6.66 -6.29 -7.01
N ILE A 179 6.82 -7.60 -6.83
CA ILE A 179 6.11 -8.37 -5.80
C ILE A 179 7.13 -8.72 -4.71
N ASP A 180 6.91 -8.27 -3.48
CA ASP A 180 7.87 -8.44 -2.40
C ASP A 180 8.07 -9.91 -2.02
N ALA A 181 6.99 -10.69 -1.99
CA ALA A 181 7.03 -12.15 -1.93
C ALA A 181 5.90 -12.82 -2.71
N LEU A 182 6.22 -13.93 -3.37
CA LEU A 182 5.30 -14.74 -4.15
C LEU A 182 5.22 -16.15 -3.57
N TYR A 183 4.01 -16.66 -3.40
CA TYR A 183 3.73 -18.01 -2.91
C TYR A 183 2.83 -18.75 -3.89
N LEU A 184 2.91 -20.08 -3.87
CA LEU A 184 1.97 -20.99 -4.54
C LEU A 184 1.12 -21.67 -3.48
N ALA A 185 -0.19 -21.70 -3.69
CA ALA A 185 -1.14 -22.39 -2.83
C ALA A 185 -1.80 -23.56 -3.56
N ASN A 186 -1.95 -24.68 -2.86
CA ASN A 186 -2.77 -25.80 -3.31
C ASN A 186 -4.17 -25.64 -2.73
N VAL A 187 -5.14 -25.31 -3.59
CA VAL A 187 -6.55 -25.13 -3.21
C VAL A 187 -7.39 -26.10 -4.04
N PRO A 188 -8.21 -26.97 -3.42
CA PRO A 188 -9.08 -27.89 -4.14
C PRO A 188 -9.96 -27.17 -5.16
N GLY A 189 -10.02 -27.71 -6.37
CA GLY A 189 -10.82 -27.13 -7.46
C GLY A 189 -10.09 -26.10 -8.33
N TYR A 190 -8.88 -25.70 -7.97
CA TYR A 190 -8.02 -24.82 -8.76
C TYR A 190 -6.74 -25.55 -9.19
N SER A 191 -6.29 -25.32 -10.43
CA SER A 191 -5.04 -25.91 -10.92
C SER A 191 -3.82 -25.12 -10.45
N SER A 192 -3.97 -23.80 -10.30
CA SER A 192 -2.89 -22.92 -9.88
C SER A 192 -3.44 -21.71 -9.12
N VAL A 193 -3.02 -21.56 -7.85
CA VAL A 193 -3.36 -20.39 -7.02
C VAL A 193 -2.08 -19.72 -6.57
N PHE A 194 -1.89 -18.46 -6.95
CA PHE A 194 -0.76 -17.66 -6.48
C PHE A 194 -1.17 -16.73 -5.36
N ILE A 195 -0.28 -16.51 -4.40
CA ILE A 195 -0.46 -15.48 -3.37
C ILE A 195 0.62 -14.43 -3.59
N THR A 196 0.20 -13.19 -3.85
CA THR A 196 1.10 -12.04 -3.94
C THR A 196 1.14 -11.34 -2.59
N CYS A 197 2.32 -11.06 -2.07
CA CYS A 197 2.49 -10.41 -0.77
C CYS A 197 3.26 -9.10 -0.93
N GLU A 198 2.65 -8.00 -0.49
CA GLU A 198 3.26 -6.67 -0.35
C GLU A 198 3.66 -6.43 1.11
N ALA A 199 4.91 -6.07 1.37
CA ALA A 199 5.38 -5.70 2.71
C ALA A 199 5.45 -4.18 2.87
N LYS A 200 5.03 -3.72 4.05
CA LYS A 200 5.19 -2.32 4.47
C LYS A 200 5.74 -2.23 5.87
N LYS A 201 6.53 -1.20 6.14
CA LYS A 201 6.91 -0.85 7.51
C LYS A 201 5.73 -0.22 8.25
N GLY A 202 5.71 -0.28 9.58
CA GLY A 202 4.62 0.27 10.39
C GLY A 202 4.27 1.76 10.20
N SER A 203 5.21 2.57 9.71
CA SER A 203 4.96 3.98 9.38
C SER A 203 4.33 4.19 8.00
N GLU A 204 4.32 3.17 7.16
CA GLU A 204 3.88 3.23 5.77
C GLU A 204 2.45 2.71 5.61
N ARG A 205 1.72 3.28 4.65
CA ARG A 205 0.36 2.86 4.30
C ARG A 205 0.42 1.70 3.30
N ILE A 206 -0.58 0.83 3.36
CA ILE A 206 -0.82 -0.14 2.29
C ILE A 206 -1.38 0.63 1.08
N LEU A 207 -0.70 0.53 -0.06
CA LEU A 207 -1.11 1.19 -1.30
C LEU A 207 -1.85 0.19 -2.18
N THR A 208 -3.18 0.32 -2.26
CA THR A 208 -4.05 -0.60 -3.01
C THR A 208 -3.67 -0.72 -4.48
N GLY A 209 -3.35 0.40 -5.14
CA GLY A 209 -2.92 0.40 -6.54
C GLY A 209 -1.67 -0.44 -6.81
N GLN A 210 -0.74 -0.54 -5.85
CA GLN A 210 0.44 -1.39 -5.97
C GLN A 210 0.06 -2.87 -5.95
N ILE A 211 -0.75 -3.28 -4.97
CA ILE A 211 -1.26 -4.65 -4.85
C ILE A 211 -2.08 -5.03 -6.09
N MET A 212 -2.94 -4.14 -6.57
CA MET A 212 -3.69 -4.39 -7.80
C MET A 212 -2.78 -4.61 -9.01
N SER A 213 -1.71 -3.81 -9.13
CA SER A 213 -0.74 -3.96 -10.21
C SER A 213 0.00 -5.31 -10.12
N GLN A 214 0.33 -5.76 -8.90
CA GLN A 214 0.93 -7.08 -8.66
C GLN A 214 0.00 -8.22 -9.07
N VAL A 215 -1.29 -8.14 -8.76
CA VAL A 215 -2.29 -9.15 -9.17
C VAL A 215 -2.34 -9.27 -10.68
N ARG A 216 -2.43 -8.14 -11.40
CA ARG A 216 -2.42 -8.15 -12.87
C ARG A 216 -1.14 -8.75 -13.42
N ALA A 217 0.01 -8.34 -12.89
CA ALA A 217 1.30 -8.82 -13.35
C ALA A 217 1.51 -10.31 -13.04
N ALA A 218 0.96 -10.83 -11.94
CA ALA A 218 0.97 -12.27 -11.64
C ALA A 218 0.17 -13.06 -12.69
N PHE A 219 -1.00 -12.57 -13.12
CA PHE A 219 -1.77 -13.21 -14.19
C PHE A 219 -1.09 -13.13 -15.56
N GLU A 220 -0.37 -12.05 -15.86
CA GLU A 220 0.36 -11.87 -17.12
C GLU A 220 1.58 -12.80 -17.22
N THR A 221 2.21 -13.13 -16.09
CA THR A 221 3.47 -13.87 -16.05
C THR A 221 3.34 -15.34 -15.66
N THR A 222 2.15 -15.77 -15.24
CA THR A 222 1.88 -17.14 -14.80
C THR A 222 0.59 -17.68 -15.40
N ASN A 223 0.37 -18.98 -15.27
CA ASN A 223 -0.89 -19.65 -15.60
C ASN A 223 -1.87 -19.71 -14.41
N ALA A 224 -1.78 -18.78 -13.45
CA ALA A 224 -2.67 -18.73 -12.30
C ALA A 224 -4.17 -18.76 -12.71
N ASP A 225 -4.97 -19.61 -12.06
CA ASP A 225 -6.43 -19.55 -12.15
C ASP A 225 -6.97 -18.49 -11.19
N LEU A 226 -6.30 -18.36 -10.05
CA LEU A 226 -6.68 -17.49 -8.93
C LEU A 226 -5.43 -16.81 -8.38
N VAL A 227 -5.55 -15.53 -8.02
CA VAL A 227 -4.53 -14.78 -7.28
C VAL A 227 -5.14 -14.27 -5.99
N VAL A 228 -4.49 -14.57 -4.86
CA VAL A 228 -4.85 -14.08 -3.52
C VAL A 228 -3.92 -12.90 -3.18
N PRO A 229 -4.43 -11.66 -3.17
CA PRO A 229 -3.61 -10.52 -2.78
C PRO A 229 -3.52 -10.45 -1.26
N ILE A 230 -2.30 -10.32 -0.75
CA ILE A 230 -2.00 -10.13 0.67
C ILE A 230 -1.09 -8.92 0.84
N ALA A 231 -1.30 -8.19 1.93
CA ALA A 231 -0.32 -7.23 2.45
C ALA A 231 0.10 -7.63 3.87
N ILE A 232 1.36 -7.39 4.20
CA ILE A 232 1.85 -7.49 5.57
C ILE A 232 2.45 -6.17 6.02
N ARG A 233 2.27 -5.84 7.30
CA ARG A 233 2.87 -4.66 7.91
C ARG A 233 3.47 -4.98 9.27
N SER A 234 4.67 -4.48 9.54
CA SER A 234 5.22 -4.52 10.90
C SER A 234 4.51 -3.51 11.78
N GLU A 235 3.89 -3.97 12.86
CA GLU A 235 3.28 -3.10 13.86
C GLU A 235 4.20 -3.07 15.07
N LYS A 236 4.88 -1.95 15.24
CA LYS A 236 5.93 -1.78 16.25
C LYS A 236 5.43 -2.21 17.63
N ASP A 237 6.21 -3.08 18.28
CA ASP A 237 5.93 -3.63 19.62
C ASP A 237 4.66 -4.50 19.69
N LEU A 238 4.04 -4.82 18.54
CA LEU A 238 2.83 -5.62 18.44
C LEU A 238 3.03 -6.91 17.63
N GLY A 239 3.71 -6.86 16.49
CA GLY A 239 3.97 -8.03 15.64
C GLY A 239 3.73 -7.78 14.15
N ILE A 240 3.33 -8.81 13.41
CA ILE A 240 3.08 -8.75 11.97
C ILE A 240 1.58 -8.71 11.71
N HIS A 241 1.07 -7.61 11.17
CA HIS A 241 -0.31 -7.51 10.71
C HIS A 241 -0.40 -8.04 9.28
N VAL A 242 -1.20 -9.08 9.06
CA VAL A 242 -1.49 -9.64 7.74
C VAL A 242 -2.90 -9.22 7.35
N ILE A 243 -3.04 -8.72 6.12
CA ILE A 243 -4.30 -8.28 5.52
C ILE A 243 -4.49 -9.10 4.24
N GLU A 244 -5.56 -9.88 4.20
CA GLU A 244 -5.99 -10.63 3.02
C GLU A 244 -7.08 -9.85 2.28
N PHE A 245 -6.93 -9.75 0.96
CA PHE A 245 -7.94 -9.25 0.06
C PHE A 245 -8.66 -10.40 -0.64
N LYS A 246 -9.88 -10.17 -1.10
CA LYS A 246 -10.63 -11.18 -1.86
C LYS A 246 -9.81 -11.65 -3.05
N SER A 247 -9.77 -12.97 -3.21
CA SER A 247 -9.08 -13.62 -4.31
C SER A 247 -9.70 -13.21 -5.65
N VAL A 248 -8.85 -12.90 -6.63
CA VAL A 248 -9.26 -12.55 -7.99
C VAL A 248 -9.09 -13.77 -8.86
N SER A 249 -10.12 -14.14 -9.63
CA SER A 249 -10.01 -15.19 -10.64
C SER A 249 -9.61 -14.62 -11.99
N ARG A 250 -8.93 -15.42 -12.82
CA ARG A 250 -8.51 -14.97 -14.16
C ARG A 250 -9.68 -14.47 -15.00
N ALA A 251 -10.84 -15.10 -14.89
CA ALA A 251 -12.06 -14.72 -15.60
C ALA A 251 -12.58 -13.32 -15.22
N LEU A 252 -12.28 -12.85 -14.00
CA LEU A 252 -12.71 -11.55 -13.48
C LEU A 252 -11.63 -10.46 -13.59
N LEU A 253 -10.47 -10.76 -14.17
CA LEU A 253 -9.36 -9.81 -14.27
C LEU A 253 -9.74 -8.53 -15.05
N GLY A 254 -10.59 -8.68 -16.09
CA GLY A 254 -11.05 -7.56 -16.91
C GLY A 254 -11.96 -6.58 -16.16
N SER A 255 -12.65 -7.03 -15.11
CA SER A 255 -13.53 -6.22 -14.27
C SER A 255 -12.94 -5.91 -12.89
N PHE A 256 -11.71 -6.34 -12.62
CA PHE A 256 -11.02 -6.07 -11.36
C PHE A 256 -10.64 -4.59 -11.31
N VAL A 257 -11.41 -3.77 -10.59
CA VAL A 257 -11.22 -2.31 -10.51
C VAL A 257 -10.92 -1.83 -9.09
N ASP A 258 -11.22 -2.63 -8.07
CA ASP A 258 -10.97 -2.30 -6.67
C ASP A 258 -10.55 -3.55 -5.89
N LEU A 259 -9.80 -3.33 -4.81
CA LEU A 259 -9.50 -4.35 -3.82
C LEU A 259 -10.61 -4.42 -2.78
N GLU A 260 -11.14 -5.63 -2.59
CA GLU A 260 -12.10 -5.89 -1.54
C GLU A 260 -11.39 -6.57 -0.36
N PHE A 261 -11.59 -6.05 0.84
CA PHE A 261 -11.11 -6.68 2.07
C PHE A 261 -11.73 -8.07 2.26
N SER A 262 -10.94 -9.05 2.68
CA SER A 262 -11.39 -10.40 3.04
C SER A 262 -11.27 -10.63 4.54
N SER A 263 -10.05 -10.62 5.06
CA SER A 263 -9.75 -10.92 6.46
C SER A 263 -8.44 -10.26 6.90
N ASP A 264 -8.20 -10.18 8.20
CA ASP A 264 -6.92 -9.74 8.76
C ASP A 264 -6.61 -10.40 10.11
N ALA A 265 -5.32 -10.46 10.44
CA ALA A 265 -4.86 -10.92 11.75
C ALA A 265 -3.51 -10.31 12.12
N LEU A 266 -3.30 -10.09 13.42
CA LEU A 266 -2.05 -9.64 14.02
C LEU A 266 -1.33 -10.83 14.67
N TYR A 267 -0.20 -11.21 14.09
CA TYR A 267 0.67 -12.27 14.58
C TYR A 267 1.69 -11.71 15.57
N ARG A 268 1.49 -11.99 16.85
CA ARG A 268 2.40 -11.57 17.93
C ARG A 268 3.54 -12.56 18.04
N LEU A 269 4.77 -12.08 17.89
CA LEU A 269 5.95 -12.93 17.92
C LEU A 269 6.40 -13.17 19.36
N VAL A 270 6.44 -14.43 19.79
CA VAL A 270 6.77 -14.83 21.16
C VAL A 270 7.91 -15.84 21.16
N PRO A 271 9.11 -15.49 21.68
CA PRO A 271 9.55 -14.17 22.13
C PRO A 271 9.55 -13.11 21.01
N ALA A 272 9.65 -11.83 21.38
CA ALA A 272 9.70 -10.75 20.41
C ALA A 272 10.90 -10.87 19.45
N VAL A 273 10.70 -10.46 18.20
CA VAL A 273 11.76 -10.33 17.19
C VAL A 273 12.03 -8.83 17.03
N ARG A 274 13.27 -8.40 17.28
CA ARG A 274 13.60 -6.97 17.27
C ARG A 274 13.39 -6.38 15.87
N GLY A 275 12.72 -5.22 15.82
CA GLY A 275 12.47 -4.48 14.59
C GLY A 275 11.21 -4.90 13.83
N ILE A 276 10.47 -5.88 14.36
CA ILE A 276 9.09 -6.20 13.99
C ILE A 276 8.14 -5.55 15.00
#